data_AF-A0A034WTF2-F1
#
_entry.id   AF-A0A034WTF2-F1
#
_cell.length_a   1.000
_cell.length_b   1.000
_cell.length_c   1.000
_cell.angle_alpha   90.00
_cell.angle_beta   90.00
_cell.angle_gamma   90.00
#
_symmetry.space_group_name_H-M   'P 1'
#
loop_
_entity.id
_entity.type
_entity.pdbx_description
1 polymer ?
#
loop_
_entity_poly.entity_id
_entity_poly.type
_entity_poly.pdbx_seq_one_letter_code
_entity_poly.pdbx_strand_id
1 'polypeptide(L)'
;MKMRLVEKNEERAFIIDCLKVYKSLPALWDAKSPEYRKKDKKNEAYEILVRKFREKYTNINRKDVTKKINTLRTNFRKEVKRLSQERRDVSKLWYFDDMKFLIDHIETKEENFHIMYEDGEPLSIEIIDESSTLPDKSIKLNKSEYGMQSSAANISHTGSLGEYELKLAETWAMELQKMTPEQQIYAKKAINDIIYEGQLGNLYRDCVQIYPP
;
A
#
# COMPACT_ATOMS: atom_id res chain seq x y z
N MET A 1 25.11 1.74 -18.54
CA MET A 1 24.48 0.79 -17.59
C MET A 1 25.13 0.81 -16.20
N LYS A 2 26.48 0.88 -16.06
CA LYS A 2 27.19 0.98 -14.76
C LYS A 2 26.78 2.17 -13.87
N MET A 3 26.56 3.37 -14.45
CA MET A 3 26.17 4.56 -13.66
C MET A 3 24.86 4.38 -12.87
N ARG A 4 23.84 3.76 -13.46
CA ARG A 4 22.50 3.59 -12.84
C ARG A 4 22.51 2.60 -11.66
N LEU A 5 23.52 1.73 -11.56
CA LEU A 5 23.68 0.78 -10.46
C LEU A 5 24.41 1.40 -9.26
N VAL A 6 25.38 2.28 -9.51
CA VAL A 6 26.11 3.00 -8.47
C VAL A 6 25.16 3.92 -7.69
N GLU A 7 24.34 4.69 -8.40
CA GLU A 7 23.32 5.57 -7.81
C GLU A 7 22.33 4.78 -6.93
N LYS A 8 21.90 3.60 -7.38
CA LYS A 8 21.02 2.71 -6.60
C LYS A 8 21.70 2.19 -5.33
N ASN A 9 22.98 1.81 -5.41
CA ASN A 9 23.71 1.31 -4.24
C ASN A 9 23.97 2.43 -3.22
N GLU A 10 24.28 3.65 -3.68
CA GLU A 10 24.42 4.83 -2.82
C GLU A 10 23.08 5.24 -2.18
N GLU A 11 21.97 5.10 -2.90
CA GLU A 11 20.64 5.30 -2.32
C GLU A 11 20.33 4.26 -1.23
N ARG A 12 20.59 2.98 -1.48
CA ARG A 12 20.42 1.92 -0.48
C ARG A 12 21.27 2.19 0.77
N ALA A 13 22.56 2.48 0.58
CA ALA A 13 23.46 2.79 1.70
C ALA A 13 22.96 3.99 2.52
N PHE A 14 22.51 5.05 1.86
CA PHE A 14 21.95 6.21 2.55
C PHE A 14 20.70 5.86 3.37
N ILE A 15 19.78 5.07 2.80
CA ILE A 15 18.58 4.65 3.51
C ILE A 15 18.92 3.73 4.70
N ILE A 16 19.93 2.86 4.58
CA ILE A 16 20.45 2.08 5.72
C ILE A 16 20.90 3.03 6.83
N ASP A 17 21.65 4.08 6.52
CA ASP A 17 22.11 5.03 7.54
C ASP A 17 20.95 5.80 8.18
N CYS A 18 19.92 6.17 7.41
CA CYS A 18 18.68 6.71 7.95
C CYS A 18 17.97 5.71 8.88
N LEU A 19 17.96 4.41 8.55
CA LEU A 19 17.36 3.38 9.38
C LEU A 19 18.14 3.13 10.68
N LYS A 20 19.47 3.26 10.65
CA LYS A 20 20.30 3.20 11.86
C LYS A 20 20.01 4.38 12.80
N VAL A 21 19.83 5.59 12.26
CA VAL A 21 19.37 6.74 13.05
C VAL A 21 17.95 6.49 13.58
N TYR A 22 17.06 5.96 12.76
CA TYR A 22 15.71 5.61 13.22
C TYR A 22 15.73 4.60 14.38
N LYS A 23 16.58 3.58 14.31
CA LYS A 23 16.78 2.59 15.36
C LYS A 23 17.25 3.22 16.67
N SER A 24 18.08 4.27 16.66
CA SER A 24 18.52 4.95 17.89
C SER A 24 17.48 5.88 18.50
N LEU A 25 16.29 6.02 17.89
CA LEU A 25 15.21 6.91 18.32
C LEU A 25 14.00 6.14 18.89
N PRO A 26 14.08 5.56 20.11
CA PRO A 26 13.03 4.72 20.69
C PRO A 26 11.68 5.44 20.82
N ALA A 27 11.70 6.78 20.97
CA ALA A 27 10.49 7.61 20.95
C ALA A 27 9.59 7.39 19.72
N LEU A 28 10.15 6.90 18.60
CA LEU A 28 9.42 6.69 17.35
C LEU A 28 8.88 5.26 17.17
N TRP A 29 9.38 4.28 17.91
CA TRP A 29 9.08 2.87 17.59
C TRP A 29 8.92 1.95 18.79
N ASP A 30 9.51 2.28 19.94
CA ASP A 30 9.47 1.43 21.12
C ASP A 30 8.32 1.81 22.03
N ALA A 31 7.23 1.04 22.01
CA ALA A 31 6.07 1.28 22.88
C ALA A 31 6.37 1.12 24.38
N LYS A 32 7.46 0.44 24.75
CA LYS A 32 7.89 0.23 26.14
C LYS A 32 8.71 1.41 26.67
N SER A 33 9.26 2.23 25.78
CA SER A 33 10.04 3.41 26.15
C SER A 33 9.13 4.52 26.72
N PRO A 34 9.52 5.16 27.84
CA PRO A 34 8.76 6.28 28.41
C PRO A 34 8.72 7.50 27.48
N GLU A 35 9.70 7.63 26.57
CA GLU A 35 9.75 8.68 25.56
C GLU A 35 8.68 8.51 24.48
N TYR A 36 8.24 7.28 24.19
CA TYR A 36 7.23 7.02 23.15
C TYR A 36 5.87 7.66 23.47
N ARG A 37 5.53 7.83 24.75
CA ARG A 37 4.29 8.52 25.16
C ARG A 37 4.42 10.05 25.11
N LYS A 38 5.64 10.60 25.09
CA LYS A 38 5.91 12.04 25.15
C LYS A 38 5.90 12.65 23.74
N LYS A 39 4.95 13.55 23.48
CA LYS A 39 4.84 14.27 22.20
C LYS A 39 6.10 15.07 21.85
N ASP A 40 6.70 15.72 22.84
CA ASP A 40 7.89 16.55 22.61
C ASP A 40 9.10 15.71 22.20
N LYS A 41 9.29 14.54 22.84
CA LYS A 41 10.34 13.60 22.47
C LYS A 41 10.14 12.98 21.10
N LYS A 42 8.88 12.72 20.71
CA LYS A 42 8.55 12.32 19.34
C LYS A 42 8.91 13.40 18.32
N ASN A 43 8.57 14.66 18.61
CA ASN A 43 8.90 15.77 17.72
C ASN A 43 10.42 15.93 17.59
N GLU A 44 11.16 15.94 18.72
CA GLU A 44 12.62 16.00 18.74
C GLU A 44 13.25 14.86 17.91
N ALA A 45 12.76 13.63 18.06
CA ALA A 45 13.24 12.49 17.30
C ALA A 45 12.94 12.62 15.80
N TYR A 46 11.76 13.10 15.41
CA TYR A 46 11.45 13.35 14.00
C TYR A 46 12.33 14.45 13.40
N GLU A 47 12.65 15.51 14.15
CA GLU A 47 13.57 16.56 13.67
C GLU A 47 14.98 16.02 13.43
N ILE A 48 15.47 15.14 14.32
CA ILE A 48 16.76 14.45 14.11
C ILE A 48 16.73 13.63 12.82
N LEU A 49 15.65 12.88 12.59
CA LEU A 49 15.52 12.05 11.41
C LEU A 49 15.39 12.89 10.12
N VAL A 50 14.59 13.96 10.15
CA VAL A 50 14.46 14.91 9.02
C VAL A 50 15.80 15.53 8.67
N ARG A 51 16.58 15.95 9.68
CA ARG A 51 17.93 16.48 9.47
C ARG A 51 18.83 15.46 8.77
N LYS A 52 18.76 14.18 9.13
CA LYS A 52 19.52 13.13 8.44
C LYS A 52 19.08 12.98 6.97
N PHE A 53 17.78 12.97 6.70
CA PHE A 53 17.26 12.89 5.33
C PHE A 53 17.64 14.11 4.46
N ARG A 54 17.77 15.31 5.05
CA ARG A 54 18.17 16.53 4.35
C ARG A 54 19.61 16.50 3.83
N GLU A 55 20.47 15.61 4.31
CA GLU A 55 21.83 15.42 3.76
C GLU A 55 21.80 14.99 2.29
N LYS A 56 20.73 14.30 1.86
CA LYS A 56 20.55 13.85 0.47
C LYS A 56 19.34 14.47 -0.23
N TYR A 57 18.29 14.83 0.51
CA TYR A 57 17.04 15.39 -0.02
C TYR A 57 16.77 16.79 0.53
N THR A 58 17.19 17.82 -0.19
CA THR A 58 17.25 19.22 0.29
C THR A 58 15.90 19.80 0.75
N ASN A 59 14.79 19.40 0.11
CA ASN A 59 13.45 19.93 0.38
C ASN A 59 12.54 18.98 1.17
N ILE A 60 13.10 17.96 1.82
CA ILE A 60 12.29 16.98 2.54
C ILE A 60 11.72 17.55 3.84
N ASN A 61 10.43 17.29 4.05
CA ASN A 61 9.71 17.69 5.27
C ASN A 61 9.42 16.48 6.16
N ARG A 62 8.88 16.75 7.36
CA ARG A 62 8.54 15.71 8.33
C ARG A 62 7.50 14.71 7.82
N LYS A 63 6.51 15.15 7.05
CA LYS A 63 5.47 14.27 6.48
C LYS A 63 6.11 13.28 5.52
N ASP A 64 7.01 13.72 4.66
CA ASP A 64 7.71 12.86 3.69
C ASP A 64 8.54 11.78 4.40
N VAL A 65 9.30 12.17 5.42
CA VAL A 65 10.11 11.23 6.23
C VAL A 65 9.21 10.22 6.95
N THR A 66 8.13 10.70 7.57
CA THR A 66 7.15 9.84 8.25
C THR A 66 6.57 8.84 7.29
N LYS A 67 6.17 9.30 6.10
CA LYS A 67 5.63 8.46 5.04
C LYS A 67 6.64 7.42 4.59
N LYS A 68 7.88 7.82 4.29
CA LYS A 68 8.96 6.92 3.86
C LYS A 68 9.22 5.82 4.90
N ILE A 69 9.32 6.19 6.17
CA ILE A 69 9.51 5.24 7.28
C ILE A 69 8.32 4.29 7.40
N ASN A 70 7.10 4.78 7.27
CA ASN A 70 5.92 3.94 7.35
C ASN A 70 5.79 2.98 6.16
N THR A 71 6.17 3.39 4.95
CA THR A 71 6.29 2.48 3.79
C THR A 71 7.31 1.36 4.08
N LEU A 72 8.49 1.69 4.60
CA LEU A 72 9.51 0.70 4.97
C LEU A 72 9.00 -0.26 6.05
N ARG A 73 8.30 0.25 7.07
CA ARG A 73 7.68 -0.56 8.13
C ARG A 73 6.61 -1.50 7.60
N THR A 74 5.74 -1.02 6.71
CA THR A 74 4.70 -1.85 6.08
C THR A 74 5.31 -2.98 5.26
N ASN A 75 6.33 -2.68 4.45
CA ASN A 75 7.03 -3.68 3.65
C ASN A 75 7.75 -4.71 4.53
N PHE A 76 8.44 -4.24 5.58
CA PHE A 76 9.08 -5.11 6.55
C PHE A 76 8.10 -6.07 7.22
N ARG A 77 6.94 -5.58 7.69
CA ARG A 77 5.89 -6.42 8.29
C ARG A 77 5.34 -7.47 7.32
N LYS A 78 5.04 -7.06 6.07
CA LYS A 78 4.60 -7.98 5.02
C LYS A 78 5.64 -9.07 4.78
N GLU A 79 6.91 -8.71 4.77
CA GLU A 79 8.00 -9.66 4.58
C GLU A 79 8.18 -10.62 5.76
N VAL A 80 8.12 -10.13 7.01
CA VAL A 80 8.13 -11.00 8.20
C VAL A 80 6.98 -12.02 8.15
N LYS A 81 5.77 -11.58 7.79
CA LYS A 81 4.62 -12.48 7.60
C LYS A 81 4.88 -13.52 6.52
N ARG A 82 5.45 -13.09 5.38
CA ARG A 82 5.76 -13.97 4.25
C ARG A 82 6.84 -15.00 4.60
N LEU A 83 7.89 -14.61 5.33
CA LEU A 83 8.94 -15.52 5.80
C LEU A 83 8.38 -16.63 6.70
N SER A 84 7.48 -16.25 7.62
CA SER A 84 6.78 -17.21 8.48
C SER A 84 5.91 -18.17 7.67
N GLN A 85 5.10 -17.66 6.73
CA GLN A 85 4.21 -18.48 5.89
C GLN A 85 4.96 -19.42 4.96
N GLU A 86 6.04 -18.95 4.33
CA GLU A 86 6.84 -19.72 3.37
C GLU A 86 7.97 -20.54 4.03
N ARG A 87 8.10 -20.49 5.37
CA ARG A 87 9.17 -21.13 6.15
C ARG A 87 10.57 -20.84 5.56
N ARG A 88 10.80 -19.57 5.22
CA ARG A 88 12.11 -19.10 4.74
C ARG A 88 12.81 -18.33 5.83
N ASP A 89 14.11 -18.55 5.94
CA ASP A 89 14.96 -17.87 6.92
C ASP A 89 15.62 -16.59 6.36
N VAL A 90 15.58 -16.39 5.03
CA VAL A 90 16.26 -15.29 4.34
C VAL A 90 15.26 -14.34 3.69
N SER A 91 15.34 -13.06 4.08
CA SER A 91 14.52 -11.98 3.50
C SER A 91 15.00 -11.56 2.11
N LYS A 92 14.06 -11.14 1.25
CA LYS A 92 14.37 -10.45 -0.01
C LYS A 92 14.64 -8.95 0.16
N LEU A 93 14.41 -8.36 1.34
CA LEU A 93 14.63 -6.93 1.59
C LEU A 93 16.09 -6.67 1.97
N TRP A 94 16.77 -5.82 1.21
CA TRP A 94 18.18 -5.46 1.44
C TRP A 94 18.43 -4.66 2.74
N TYR A 95 17.38 -4.15 3.39
CA TYR A 95 17.43 -3.45 4.68
C TYR A 95 16.81 -4.26 5.83
N PHE A 96 16.52 -5.56 5.61
CA PHE A 96 15.79 -6.36 6.58
C PHE A 96 16.47 -6.41 7.94
N ASP A 97 17.78 -6.62 7.96
CA ASP A 97 18.57 -6.73 9.19
C ASP A 97 18.57 -5.43 10.00
N ASP A 98 18.61 -4.28 9.32
CA ASP A 98 18.54 -2.96 9.98
C ASP A 98 17.17 -2.71 10.63
N MET A 99 16.09 -3.37 10.17
CA MET A 99 14.75 -3.25 10.73
C MET A 99 14.35 -4.40 11.65
N LYS A 100 15.20 -5.41 11.84
CA LYS A 100 14.93 -6.60 12.65
C LYS A 100 14.54 -6.30 14.10
N PHE A 101 15.01 -5.17 14.64
CA PHE A 101 14.66 -4.69 15.98
C PHE A 101 13.16 -4.40 16.16
N LEU A 102 12.40 -4.29 15.07
CA LEU A 102 10.95 -4.09 15.11
C LEU A 102 10.15 -5.38 15.30
N ILE A 103 10.76 -6.57 15.12
CA ILE A 103 10.03 -7.86 15.18
C ILE A 103 9.34 -8.05 16.53
N ASP A 104 10.06 -7.82 17.62
CA ASP A 104 9.55 -7.93 19.00
C ASP A 104 8.34 -7.02 19.27
N HIS A 105 8.11 -6.00 18.43
CA HIS A 105 6.99 -5.08 18.51
C HIS A 105 5.85 -5.38 17.52
N ILE A 106 6.06 -6.31 16.58
CA ILE A 106 5.04 -6.72 15.60
C ILE A 106 4.08 -7.75 16.22
N GLU A 107 4.60 -8.70 16.99
CA GLU A 107 3.80 -9.80 17.58
C GLU A 107 2.83 -9.31 18.66
N THR A 108 3.11 -8.19 19.32
CA THR A 108 2.24 -7.62 20.37
C THR A 108 0.97 -6.93 19.87
N LYS A 109 0.75 -6.79 18.56
CA LYS A 109 -0.47 -6.21 18.01
C LYS A 109 -0.96 -6.96 16.77
N GLU A 110 -1.80 -7.96 16.98
CA GLU A 110 -2.76 -8.46 15.97
C GLU A 110 -3.89 -7.46 15.67
N GLU A 111 -3.78 -6.21 16.11
CA GLU A 111 -4.74 -5.16 15.79
C GLU A 111 -4.42 -4.54 14.43
N ASN A 112 -5.37 -4.68 13.51
CA ASN A 112 -5.48 -3.98 12.23
C ASN A 112 -5.06 -2.50 12.32
N PHE A 113 -3.77 -2.19 12.11
CA PHE A 113 -3.31 -0.82 11.90
C PHE A 113 -3.64 -0.39 10.47
N HIS A 114 -4.92 -0.03 10.27
CA HIS A 114 -5.37 0.82 9.18
C HIS A 114 -4.75 2.21 9.40
N ILE A 115 -3.60 2.48 8.76
CA ILE A 115 -3.00 3.81 8.79
C ILE A 115 -3.72 4.64 7.72
N MET A 116 -4.72 5.41 8.15
CA MET A 116 -5.28 6.53 7.38
C MET A 116 -4.14 7.49 7.03
N TYR A 117 -3.99 7.83 5.76
CA TYR A 117 -3.29 9.03 5.33
C TYR A 117 -4.30 9.92 4.60
N GLU A 118 -4.60 11.07 5.19
CA GLU A 118 -5.03 12.27 4.46
C GLU A 118 -3.83 12.79 3.66
N ASP A 119 -4.08 13.04 2.37
CA ASP A 119 -3.34 13.83 1.40
C ASP A 119 -1.81 13.64 1.27
N GLY A 120 -1.46 13.00 0.16
CA GLY A 120 -0.16 13.10 -0.50
C GLY A 120 0.19 11.80 -1.20
N GLU A 121 0.41 11.84 -2.51
CA GLU A 121 0.82 10.75 -3.41
C GLU A 121 2.11 10.02 -2.97
N PRO A 122 2.19 8.68 -2.94
CA PRO A 122 3.45 7.96 -2.74
C PRO A 122 4.30 8.00 -4.01
N LEU A 123 5.51 8.56 -3.90
CA LEU A 123 6.55 8.43 -4.91
C LEU A 123 6.77 6.95 -5.27
N SER A 124 6.54 6.63 -6.54
CA SER A 124 6.84 5.34 -7.15
C SER A 124 8.36 5.12 -7.12
N ILE A 125 8.78 4.04 -6.47
CA ILE A 125 10.10 3.44 -6.71
C ILE A 125 9.83 2.11 -7.38
N GLU A 126 10.09 2.07 -8.68
CA GLU A 126 10.05 0.84 -9.48
C GLU A 126 11.03 -0.19 -8.89
N ILE A 127 10.49 -1.24 -8.29
CA ILE A 127 11.23 -2.47 -8.03
C ILE A 127 11.25 -3.23 -9.36
N ILE A 128 12.32 -3.05 -10.14
CA ILE A 128 12.62 -3.92 -11.27
C ILE A 128 13.01 -5.27 -10.68
N ASP A 129 12.11 -6.25 -10.78
CA ASP A 129 12.42 -7.67 -10.59
C ASP A 129 12.69 -8.27 -11.96
N GLU A 130 13.97 -8.53 -12.25
CA GLU A 130 14.41 -9.17 -13.48
C GLU A 130 14.89 -10.59 -13.14
N SER A 131 13.95 -11.50 -12.91
CA SER A 131 14.16 -12.93 -13.19
C SER A 131 12.82 -13.68 -13.25
N SER A 132 12.32 -13.96 -14.44
CA SER A 132 12.07 -15.32 -14.97
C SER A 132 11.04 -15.33 -16.10
N THR A 133 11.40 -16.05 -17.15
CA THR A 133 10.73 -16.24 -18.43
C THR A 133 9.45 -17.09 -18.36
N LEU A 134 8.54 -16.85 -19.32
CA LEU A 134 7.20 -17.42 -19.58
C LEU A 134 7.15 -18.97 -19.70
N PRO A 135 5.94 -19.60 -19.69
CA PRO A 135 5.19 -19.73 -20.95
C PRO A 135 3.67 -19.42 -20.88
N ASP A 136 3.25 -18.76 -21.96
CA ASP A 136 1.97 -18.68 -22.66
C ASP A 136 0.90 -19.76 -22.36
N LYS A 137 -0.31 -19.31 -21.98
CA LYS A 137 -1.59 -19.87 -22.46
C LYS A 137 -2.62 -18.77 -22.65
N SER A 138 -2.75 -18.34 -23.89
CA SER A 138 -3.91 -17.65 -24.45
C SER A 138 -5.26 -18.26 -24.01
N ILE A 139 -6.13 -17.42 -23.41
CA ILE A 139 -7.58 -17.63 -23.40
C ILE A 139 -8.21 -16.37 -24.00
N LYS A 140 -8.70 -16.54 -25.23
CA LYS A 140 -9.58 -15.60 -25.92
C LYS A 140 -10.95 -15.64 -25.23
N LEU A 141 -11.50 -14.50 -24.81
CA LEU A 141 -12.95 -14.38 -24.65
C LEU A 141 -13.46 -13.07 -25.26
N ASN A 142 -14.60 -13.24 -25.93
CA ASN A 142 -15.13 -12.44 -27.03
C ASN A 142 -15.72 -11.09 -26.63
N LYS A 143 -15.65 -10.20 -27.62
CA LYS A 143 -16.33 -8.92 -27.76
C LYS A 143 -17.76 -9.16 -28.28
N SER A 144 -18.77 -8.79 -27.52
CA SER A 144 -20.13 -8.47 -27.99
C SER A 144 -20.76 -7.54 -26.94
N GLU A 145 -20.79 -6.24 -27.24
CA GLU A 145 -21.99 -5.52 -27.68
C GLU A 145 -22.95 -5.17 -26.54
N TYR A 146 -22.81 -3.95 -26.02
CA TYR A 146 -23.90 -2.99 -25.94
C TYR A 146 -23.30 -1.60 -26.14
N GLY A 147 -23.77 -0.88 -27.16
CA GLY A 147 -23.34 0.47 -27.50
C GLY A 147 -24.48 1.48 -27.35
N MET A 148 -24.07 2.74 -27.12
CA MET A 148 -24.77 4.01 -27.39
C MET A 148 -25.93 4.35 -26.42
N GLN A 149 -26.14 5.56 -25.89
CA GLN A 149 -25.63 6.92 -26.16
C GLN A 149 -25.85 7.82 -24.91
N SER A 150 -25.09 8.91 -24.87
CA SER A 150 -24.86 9.89 -23.79
C SER A 150 -26.03 10.83 -23.45
N SER A 151 -26.09 11.30 -22.19
CA SER A 151 -25.99 12.74 -21.86
C SER A 151 -25.87 13.01 -20.35
N ALA A 152 -25.12 14.07 -20.03
CA ALA A 152 -24.91 14.75 -18.74
C ALA A 152 -23.67 14.35 -17.90
N ALA A 153 -22.81 15.37 -17.72
CA ALA A 153 -21.64 15.48 -16.84
C ALA A 153 -20.43 14.53 -17.08
N ASN A 154 -19.52 14.99 -17.95
CA ASN A 154 -18.17 14.45 -18.13
C ASN A 154 -17.40 14.35 -16.80
N ILE A 155 -17.11 13.12 -16.36
CA ILE A 155 -15.89 12.80 -15.61
C ILE A 155 -15.16 11.69 -16.37
N SER A 156 -14.39 12.10 -17.37
CA SER A 156 -13.55 11.22 -18.18
C SER A 156 -12.28 10.87 -17.40
N HIS A 157 -12.32 9.89 -16.49
CA HIS A 157 -11.09 9.27 -15.97
C HIS A 157 -10.72 8.06 -16.84
N THR A 158 -10.09 8.30 -17.98
CA THR A 158 -9.29 7.27 -18.69
C THR A 158 -7.86 7.26 -18.12
N GLY A 159 -7.74 7.13 -16.81
CA GLY A 159 -6.48 6.95 -16.09
C GLY A 159 -6.24 5.48 -15.78
N SER A 160 -4.97 5.06 -15.70
CA SER A 160 -4.60 3.77 -15.12
C SER A 160 -5.25 3.62 -13.75
N LEU A 161 -5.94 2.50 -13.49
CA LEU A 161 -6.46 2.16 -12.16
C LEU A 161 -5.31 2.21 -11.14
N GLY A 162 -5.52 2.89 -10.03
CA GLY A 162 -4.53 2.96 -8.95
C GLY A 162 -4.44 1.63 -8.20
N GLU A 163 -3.40 1.50 -7.37
CA GLU A 163 -3.18 0.29 -6.55
C GLU A 163 -4.36 0.03 -5.59
N TYR A 164 -5.06 1.09 -5.16
CA TYR A 164 -6.24 0.98 -4.31
C TYR A 164 -7.42 0.33 -5.05
N GLU A 165 -7.78 0.84 -6.23
CA GLU A 165 -8.90 0.32 -7.02
C GLU A 165 -8.64 -1.14 -7.43
N LEU A 166 -7.38 -1.46 -7.74
CA LEU A 166 -6.96 -2.85 -8.01
C LEU A 166 -7.12 -3.74 -6.77
N LYS A 167 -6.72 -3.27 -5.58
CA LYS A 167 -6.85 -4.07 -4.35
C LYS A 167 -8.31 -4.24 -3.92
N LEU A 168 -9.13 -3.22 -4.14
CA LEU A 168 -10.56 -3.27 -3.91
C LEU A 168 -11.23 -4.27 -4.86
N ALA A 169 -10.88 -4.23 -6.15
CA ALA A 169 -11.34 -5.20 -7.13
C ALA A 169 -10.94 -6.64 -6.77
N GLU A 170 -9.70 -6.87 -6.31
CA GLU A 170 -9.23 -8.17 -5.83
C GLU A 170 -10.07 -8.66 -4.63
N THR A 171 -10.33 -7.78 -3.65
CA THR A 171 -11.11 -8.12 -2.46
C THR A 171 -12.55 -8.47 -2.83
N TRP A 172 -13.19 -7.68 -3.69
CA TRP A 172 -14.56 -7.96 -4.17
C TRP A 172 -14.64 -9.26 -4.97
N ALA A 173 -13.64 -9.55 -5.80
CA ALA A 173 -13.57 -10.82 -6.53
C ALA A 173 -13.51 -12.02 -5.57
N MET A 174 -12.72 -11.93 -4.49
CA MET A 174 -12.65 -12.98 -3.47
C MET A 174 -13.97 -13.16 -2.72
N GLU A 175 -14.69 -12.09 -2.40
CA GLU A 175 -16.00 -12.20 -1.73
C GLU A 175 -17.09 -12.77 -2.65
N LEU A 176 -17.10 -12.40 -3.94
CA LEU A 176 -18.01 -12.98 -4.92
C LEU A 176 -17.79 -14.49 -5.06
N GLN A 177 -16.54 -14.97 -5.02
CA GLN A 177 -16.23 -16.40 -5.11
C GLN A 177 -16.78 -17.24 -3.94
N LYS A 178 -17.08 -16.62 -2.80
CA LYS A 178 -17.69 -17.31 -1.65
C LYS A 178 -19.20 -17.53 -1.80
N MET A 179 -19.84 -16.83 -2.74
CA MET A 179 -21.28 -16.96 -3.02
C MET A 179 -21.56 -18.10 -4.00
N THR A 180 -22.76 -18.68 -3.96
CA THR A 180 -23.19 -19.67 -4.95
C THR A 180 -23.26 -19.05 -6.35
N PRO A 181 -23.15 -19.84 -7.44
CA PRO A 181 -23.25 -19.33 -8.80
C PRO A 181 -24.52 -18.49 -9.06
N GLU A 182 -25.69 -18.95 -8.60
CA GLU A 182 -26.93 -18.15 -8.65
C GLU A 182 -26.81 -16.82 -7.90
N GLN A 183 -26.29 -16.81 -6.67
CA GLN A 183 -26.13 -15.58 -5.88
C GLN A 183 -25.16 -14.59 -6.53
N GLN A 184 -24.10 -15.07 -7.18
CA GLN A 184 -23.17 -14.21 -7.91
C GLN A 184 -23.85 -13.48 -9.07
N ILE A 185 -24.84 -14.09 -9.73
CA ILE A 185 -25.59 -13.44 -10.82
C ILE A 185 -26.36 -12.24 -10.26
N TYR A 186 -27.08 -12.43 -9.15
CA TYR A 186 -27.83 -11.35 -8.50
C TYR A 186 -26.91 -10.25 -7.98
N ALA A 187 -25.79 -10.61 -7.34
CA ALA A 187 -24.82 -9.65 -6.83
C ALA A 187 -24.19 -8.80 -7.96
N LYS A 188 -23.78 -9.43 -9.06
CA LYS A 188 -23.22 -8.73 -10.23
C LYS A 188 -24.22 -7.76 -10.84
N LYS A 189 -25.49 -8.16 -10.95
CA LYS A 189 -26.56 -7.27 -11.42
C LYS A 189 -26.69 -6.04 -10.51
N ALA A 190 -26.80 -6.25 -9.19
CA ALA A 190 -26.95 -5.16 -8.24
C ALA A 190 -25.76 -4.19 -8.26
N ILE A 191 -24.53 -4.70 -8.35
CA ILE A 191 -23.32 -3.86 -8.46
C ILE A 191 -23.35 -3.02 -9.73
N ASN A 192 -23.72 -3.61 -10.88
CA ASN A 192 -23.83 -2.88 -12.14
C ASN A 192 -24.90 -1.78 -12.09
N ASP A 193 -26.06 -2.09 -11.50
CA ASP A 193 -27.15 -1.12 -11.33
C ASP A 193 -26.68 0.06 -10.46
N ILE A 194 -25.98 -0.22 -9.35
CA ILE A 194 -25.41 0.83 -8.47
C ILE A 194 -24.39 1.70 -9.23
N ILE A 195 -23.49 1.08 -10.00
CA ILE A 195 -22.49 1.83 -10.79
C ILE A 195 -23.18 2.70 -11.83
N TYR A 196 -24.20 2.16 -12.52
CA TYR A 196 -24.98 2.89 -13.52
C TYR A 196 -25.68 4.11 -12.90
N GLU A 197 -26.41 3.93 -11.81
CA GLU A 197 -27.07 5.05 -11.11
C GLU A 197 -26.06 6.06 -10.54
N GLY A 198 -24.88 5.59 -10.12
CA GLY A 198 -23.76 6.44 -9.72
C GLY A 198 -23.24 7.32 -10.85
N GLN A 199 -23.10 6.77 -12.05
CA GLN A 199 -22.70 7.51 -13.24
C GLN A 199 -23.74 8.57 -13.64
N LEU A 200 -25.02 8.33 -13.36
CA LEU A 200 -26.10 9.29 -13.57
C LEU A 200 -26.21 10.35 -12.46
N GLY A 201 -25.47 10.21 -11.37
CA GLY A 201 -25.53 11.12 -10.21
C GLY A 201 -26.73 10.86 -9.28
N ASN A 202 -27.35 9.68 -9.36
CA ASN A 202 -28.57 9.33 -8.62
C ASN A 202 -28.30 8.65 -7.27
N LEU A 203 -27.03 8.47 -6.85
CA LEU A 203 -26.70 7.85 -5.57
C LEU A 203 -26.75 8.85 -4.40
N TYR A 204 -27.54 8.52 -3.39
CA TYR A 204 -27.65 9.25 -2.12
C TYR A 204 -27.73 8.27 -0.93
N ARG A 205 -27.71 8.82 0.31
CA ARG A 205 -27.43 8.10 1.56
C ARG A 205 -28.27 6.84 1.85
N ASP A 206 -29.39 6.60 1.16
CA ASP A 206 -30.28 5.46 1.37
C ASP A 206 -30.91 4.92 0.05
N CYS A 207 -30.26 5.15 -1.10
CA CYS A 207 -30.79 4.76 -2.41
C CYS A 207 -30.76 3.23 -2.70
N VAL A 208 -30.04 2.45 -1.89
CA VAL A 208 -29.93 0.99 -2.03
C VAL A 208 -30.65 0.31 -0.88
N GLN A 209 -31.63 -0.53 -1.19
CA GLN A 209 -32.38 -1.32 -0.23
C GLN A 209 -32.14 -2.81 -0.47
N ILE A 210 -31.69 -3.53 0.56
CA ILE A 210 -31.56 -4.98 0.55
C ILE A 210 -32.73 -5.53 1.36
N TYR A 211 -33.67 -6.16 0.67
CA TYR A 211 -34.80 -6.79 1.33
C TYR A 211 -34.33 -8.07 2.04
N PRO A 212 -34.63 -8.24 3.33
CA PRO A 212 -34.41 -9.51 4.00
C PRO A 212 -35.30 -10.59 3.36
N PRO A 213 -34.90 -11.88 3.48
CA PRO A 213 -35.72 -13.00 3.04
C PRO A 213 -37.07 -13.07 3.74
#